data_AF-A0A7X7FUL6-F1
#
_entry.id   AF-A0A7X7FUL6-F1
#
_cell.length_a   1.000
_cell.length_b   1.000
_cell.length_c   1.000
_cell.angle_alpha   90.00
_cell.angle_beta   90.00
_cell.angle_gamma   90.00
#
_symmetry.space_group_name_H-M   'P 1'
#
loop_
_entity.id
_entity.type
_entity.pdbx_description
1 polymer ?
#
loop_
_entity_poly.entity_id
_entity_poly.type
_entity_poly.pdbx_seq_one_letter_code
_entity_poly.pdbx_strand_id
1 'polypeptide(L)' 'MRLIKEIIIHCTATVEGKMVRVSDVDRWHKAKGWNGIGYHYLIGLCGEVWQGRKIEIAGAHC' A
#
# COMPACT_ATOMS: atom_id res chain seq x y z
N MET A 1 -13.78 13.45 8.67
CA MET A 1 -12.66 12.57 9.08
C MET A 1 -13.24 11.20 9.41
N ARG A 2 -12.68 10.11 8.89
CA ARG A 2 -13.19 8.75 9.13
C ARG A 2 -12.68 8.24 10.48
N LEU A 3 -13.51 7.57 11.28
CA LEU A 3 -13.06 6.91 12.51
C LEU A 3 -12.20 5.70 12.14
N ILE A 4 -10.96 5.66 12.63
CA ILE A 4 -10.02 4.54 12.42
C ILE A 4 -9.72 3.96 13.80
N LYS A 5 -10.00 2.67 13.97
CA LYS A 5 -9.83 1.96 15.24
C LYS A 5 -8.55 1.14 15.29
N GLU A 6 -8.05 0.74 14.12
CA GLU A 6 -6.99 -0.25 13.98
C GLU A 6 -6.02 0.18 12.88
N ILE A 7 -4.78 -0.27 13.00
CA ILE A 7 -3.74 -0.19 11.97
C ILE A 7 -3.30 -1.62 11.68
N ILE A 8 -3.43 -2.03 10.42
CA ILE A 8 -3.11 -3.39 9.99
C ILE A 8 -1.82 -3.34 9.16
N ILE A 9 -0.89 -4.23 9.47
CA ILE A 9 0.42 -4.30 8.82
C ILE A 9 0.45 -5.51 7.88
N HIS A 10 0.82 -5.26 6.62
CA HIS A 10 1.05 -6.28 5.60
C HIS A 10 2.48 -6.18 5.06
N CYS A 11 2.94 -7.23 4.37
CA CYS A 11 4.15 -7.20 3.57
C CYS A 11 3.81 -7.33 2.08
N THR A 12 4.70 -6.83 1.20
CA THR A 12 4.53 -6.91 -0.25
C THR A 12 4.80 -8.31 -0.82
N ALA A 13 5.21 -9.27 0.02
CA ALA A 13 5.60 -10.63 -0.36
C ALA A 13 6.60 -10.65 -1.54
N THR A 14 7.56 -9.72 -1.52
CA THR A 14 8.61 -9.61 -2.53
C THR A 14 9.92 -10.23 -2.03
N VAL A 15 10.79 -10.62 -2.97
CA VAL A 15 12.11 -11.17 -2.65
C VAL A 15 12.91 -10.17 -1.81
N GLU A 16 13.70 -10.65 -0.86
CA GLU A 16 14.59 -9.84 -0.04
C GLU A 16 15.49 -8.93 -0.90
N GLY A 17 15.69 -7.69 -0.45
CA GLY A 17 16.52 -6.71 -1.14
C GLY A 17 15.90 -6.12 -2.42
N LYS A 18 14.72 -6.59 -2.85
CA LYS A 18 14.04 -6.03 -4.02
C LYS A 18 13.45 -4.66 -3.68
N MET A 19 13.98 -3.62 -4.32
CA MET A 19 13.37 -2.29 -4.26
C MET A 19 11.98 -2.30 -4.90
N VAL A 20 10.97 -1.99 -4.10
CA VAL A 20 9.56 -1.90 -4.51
C VAL A 20 9.05 -0.54 -4.07
N ARG A 21 8.56 0.26 -5.04
CA ARG A 21 7.99 1.58 -4.78
C ARG A 21 6.46 1.51 -4.76
N VAL A 22 5.84 2.58 -4.24
CA VAL A 22 4.37 2.72 -4.23
C VAL A 22 3.76 2.59 -5.63
N SER A 23 4.46 3.07 -6.66
CA SER A 23 4.06 2.97 -8.07
C SER A 23 4.06 1.53 -8.59
N ASP A 24 4.92 0.66 -8.08
CA ASP A 24 4.95 -0.75 -8.48
C ASP A 24 3.75 -1.48 -7.91
N VAL A 25 3.46 -1.25 -6.63
CA VAL A 25 2.30 -1.86 -5.95
C VAL A 25 0.99 -1.33 -6.54
N ASP A 26 0.91 -0.04 -6.87
CA ASP A 26 -0.23 0.54 -7.59
C ASP A 26 -0.46 -0.13 -8.95
N ARG A 27 0.62 -0.29 -9.73
CA ARG A 27 0.58 -1.01 -11.02
C ARG A 27 0.10 -2.45 -10.85
N TRP A 28 0.59 -3.19 -9.86
CA TRP A 28 0.19 -4.58 -9.60
C TRP A 28 -1.29 -4.69 -9.21
N HIS A 29 -1.79 -3.80 -8.34
CA HIS A 29 -3.19 -3.80 -7.97
C HIS A 29 -4.09 -3.41 -9.15
N LYS A 30 -3.71 -2.42 -9.95
CA LYS A 30 -4.44 -2.06 -11.18
C LYS A 30 -4.49 -3.22 -12.18
N ALA A 31 -3.40 -3.99 -12.32
CA ALA A 31 -3.37 -5.19 -13.16
C ALA A 31 -4.33 -6.30 -12.66
N LYS A 32 -4.71 -6.29 -11.38
CA LYS A 32 -5.75 -7.15 -10.80
C LYS A 32 -7.16 -6.57 -10.92
N GLY A 33 -7.35 -5.47 -11.65
CA GLY A 33 -8.63 -4.78 -11.79
C GLY A 33 -9.01 -3.88 -10.62
N TRP A 34 -8.08 -3.58 -9.71
CA TRP A 34 -8.37 -2.70 -8.57
C TRP A 34 -8.27 -1.23 -8.98
N ASN A 35 -9.00 -0.37 -8.26
CA ASN A 35 -8.89 1.08 -8.39
C ASN A 35 -7.64 1.62 -7.66
N GLY A 36 -6.46 1.27 -8.18
CA GLY A 36 -5.17 1.67 -7.62
C GLY A 36 -4.72 0.86 -6.40
N ILE A 37 -3.64 1.32 -5.77
CA ILE A 37 -3.08 0.69 -4.58
C ILE A 37 -4.12 0.50 -3.47
N GLY A 38 -4.17 -0.70 -2.88
CA GLY A 38 -5.08 -1.02 -1.79
C GLY A 38 -4.73 -0.33 -0.48
N TYR A 39 -3.43 -0.24 -0.16
CA TYR A 39 -2.88 0.25 1.12
C TYR A 39 -2.84 1.78 1.22
N HIS A 40 -2.94 2.29 2.46
CA HIS A 40 -2.82 3.72 2.76
C HIS A 40 -1.37 4.22 2.79
N TYR A 41 -0.45 3.36 3.22
CA TYR A 41 0.98 3.66 3.27
C TYR A 41 1.81 2.46 2.79
N LEU A 42 2.99 2.72 2.24
CA LEU A 42 4.01 1.73 1.93
C LEU A 42 5.34 2.18 2.55
N ILE A 43 6.00 1.28 3.28
CA ILE A 43 7.31 1.50 3.87
C ILE A 43 8.36 0.78 3.00
N GLY A 44 9.33 1.54 2.49
CA GLY A 44 10.44 1.04 1.67
C GLY A 44 11.54 0.37 2.49
N LEU A 45 12.46 -0.32 1.80
CA LEU A 45 13.59 -1.01 2.43
C LEU A 45 14.56 -0.05 3.15
N CYS A 46 14.64 1.20 2.72
CA CYS A 46 15.48 2.22 3.32
C CYS A 46 14.70 3.14 4.27
N GLY A 47 13.49 2.74 4.68
CA GLY A 47 12.66 3.49 5.62
C GLY A 47 11.84 4.61 4.99
N GLU A 48 11.79 4.72 3.66
CA GLU A 48 10.92 5.69 3.00
C GLU A 48 9.46 5.38 3.31
N VAL A 49 8.67 6.42 3.57
CA VAL A 49 7.23 6.28 3.78
C VAL A 49 6.52 6.95 2.62
N TRP A 50 5.85 6.16 1.79
CA TRP A 50 5.06 6.66 0.66
C TRP A 50 3.57 6.60 0.98
N GLN A 51 2.87 7.68 0.66
CA GLN A 51 1.41 7.70 0.69
C GLN A 51 0.86 6.91 -0.50
N GLY A 52 -0.01 5.95 -0.22
CA GLY A 52 -0.78 5.21 -1.20
C GLY A 52 -2.18 5.79 -1.36
N ARG A 53 -3.20 4.98 -1.07
CA ARG A 53 -4.60 5.41 -1.08
C ARG A 53 -4.83 6.46 0.02
N LYS A 54 -5.63 7.48 -0.28
CA LYS A 54 -6.02 8.50 0.70
C LYS A 54 -6.72 7.87 1.91
N ILE A 55 -6.41 8.32 3.13
CA ILE A 55 -6.95 7.76 4.39
C ILE A 55 -8.48 7.89 4.45
N GLU A 56 -9.02 8.95 3.87
CA GLU A 56 -10.44 9.22 3.74
C GLU A 56 -11.17 8.22 2.82
N ILE A 57 -10.45 7.48 1.97
CA ILE A 57 -11.01 6.46 1.08
C ILE A 57 -10.76 5.07 1.68
N ALA A 58 -11.79 4.21 1.64
CA ALA A 58 -11.64 2.84 2.09
C ALA A 58 -10.50 2.12 1.35
N GLY A 59 -9.63 1.46 2.10
CA GLY A 59 -8.59 0.59 1.56
C GLY A 59 -9.17 -0.60 0.81
N ALA A 60 -8.33 -1.26 0.01
CA ALA A 60 -8.58 -2.62 -0.47
C ALA A 60 -7.57 -3.55 0.20
N HIS A 61 -7.69 -3.64 1.53
CA HIS A 61 -6.92 -4.47 2.44
C HIS A 61 -7.85 -4.89 3.60
N CYS A 62 -7.30 -5.56 4.61
CA CYS A 62 -8.03 -6.21 5.70
C CYS A 62 -8.90 -5.25 6.51
#